data_AF-A0A7C5X4V8-F1
#
_entry.id   AF-A0A7C5X4V8-F1
#
_cell.length_a   1.000
_cell.length_b   1.000
_cell.length_c   1.000
_cell.angle_alpha   90.00
_cell.angle_beta   90.00
_cell.angle_gamma   90.00
#
_symmetry.space_group_name_H-M   'P 1'
#
loop_
_entity.id
_entity.type
_entity.pdbx_description
1 polymer ?
#
loop_
_entity_poly.entity_id
_entity_poly.type
_entity_poly.pdbx_seq_one_letter_code
_entity_poly.pdbx_strand_id
1 'polypeptide(L)'
;MIRKYILIKTIPKKEKIITRDLCDCIYYYDNEVRCEAIAAGVIYVYTFINYFELCNSMKYFKTLIKKFEVFDYVDNKEPGCVGCHVVKAGSLYFIRTS
;
A
#
# COMPACT_ATOMS: atom_id res chain seq x y z
N MET A 1 2.14 -17.50 -4.77
CA MET A 1 1.92 -16.04 -4.79
C MET A 1 2.61 -15.44 -3.58
N ILE A 2 3.22 -14.26 -3.69
CA ILE A 2 3.94 -13.62 -2.58
C ILE A 2 3.24 -12.29 -2.28
N ARG A 3 2.95 -12.02 -1.00
CA ARG A 3 2.39 -10.74 -0.57
C ARG A 3 3.40 -9.63 -0.77
N LYS A 4 2.92 -8.45 -1.14
CA LYS A 4 3.73 -7.27 -1.40
C LYS A 4 3.25 -6.09 -0.57
N TYR A 5 4.13 -5.14 -0.36
CA TYR A 5 3.79 -3.85 0.21
C TYR A 5 3.40 -2.91 -0.92
N ILE A 6 2.13 -2.51 -0.94
CA ILE A 6 1.56 -1.64 -1.97
C ILE A 6 1.44 -0.25 -1.35
N LEU A 7 2.31 0.66 -1.76
CA LEU A 7 2.29 2.05 -1.34
C LEU A 7 1.31 2.83 -2.22
N ILE A 8 0.33 3.47 -1.61
CA ILE A 8 -0.79 4.08 -2.34
C ILE A 8 -0.84 5.58 -2.02
N LYS A 9 -0.89 6.40 -3.07
CA LYS A 9 -1.21 7.82 -2.94
C LYS A 9 -2.70 8.04 -3.14
N THR A 10 -3.34 8.66 -2.17
CA THR A 10 -4.78 8.95 -2.17
C THR A 10 -5.05 10.43 -2.41
N ILE A 11 -6.33 10.79 -2.51
CA ILE A 11 -6.74 12.17 -2.28
C ILE A 11 -6.50 12.57 -0.81
N PRO A 12 -6.18 13.86 -0.53
CA PRO A 12 -5.92 14.32 0.84
C PRO A 12 -7.15 14.20 1.74
N LYS A 13 -6.93 14.04 3.05
CA LYS A 13 -7.92 14.02 4.15
C LYS A 13 -8.87 12.80 4.16
N LYS A 14 -8.63 11.82 3.30
CA LYS A 14 -9.44 10.59 3.18
C LYS A 14 -8.65 9.32 3.48
N GLU A 15 -7.42 9.45 3.93
CA GLU A 15 -6.48 8.34 4.15
C GLU A 15 -7.08 7.31 5.10
N LYS A 16 -7.58 7.75 6.26
CA LYS A 16 -8.17 6.86 7.27
C LYS A 16 -9.36 6.05 6.75
N ILE A 17 -10.28 6.68 6.02
CA ILE A 17 -11.47 6.00 5.50
C ILE A 17 -11.10 5.07 4.35
N ILE A 18 -10.20 5.49 3.45
CA ILE A 18 -9.72 4.64 2.36
C ILE A 18 -8.98 3.43 2.92
N THR A 19 -8.10 3.61 3.92
CA THR A 19 -7.39 2.51 4.59
C THR A 19 -8.36 1.47 5.13
N ARG A 20 -9.36 1.89 5.90
CA ARG A 20 -10.36 0.98 6.48
C ARG A 20 -11.14 0.26 5.39
N ASP A 21 -11.76 1.00 4.49
CA ASP A 21 -12.66 0.42 3.50
C ASP A 21 -11.92 -0.51 2.52
N LEU A 22 -10.67 -0.17 2.18
CA LEU A 22 -9.82 -1.01 1.34
C LEU A 22 -9.40 -2.29 2.08
N CYS A 23 -9.09 -2.18 3.39
CA CYS A 23 -8.83 -3.34 4.24
C CYS A 23 -10.04 -4.28 4.27
N ASP A 24 -11.23 -3.75 4.51
CA ASP A 24 -12.47 -4.53 4.57
C ASP A 24 -12.78 -5.22 3.24
N CYS A 25 -12.57 -4.53 2.11
CA CYS A 25 -12.75 -5.13 0.78
C CYS A 25 -11.78 -6.30 0.54
N ILE A 26 -10.50 -6.11 0.89
CA ILE A 26 -9.46 -7.12 0.65
C ILE A 26 -9.60 -8.30 1.62
N TYR A 27 -10.07 -8.05 2.85
CA TYR A 27 -10.25 -9.07 3.88
C TYR A 27 -11.13 -10.23 3.40
N TYR A 28 -12.13 -9.96 2.55
CA TYR A 28 -12.94 -11.01 1.91
C TYR A 28 -12.10 -12.05 1.14
N TYR A 29 -10.96 -11.64 0.57
CA TYR A 29 -10.05 -12.49 -0.22
C TYR A 29 -8.79 -12.91 0.54
N ASP A 30 -8.30 -12.08 1.47
CA ASP A 30 -7.07 -12.28 2.24
C ASP A 30 -7.25 -11.81 3.68
N ASN A 31 -7.54 -12.75 4.58
CA ASN A 31 -7.74 -12.50 6.01
C ASN A 31 -6.47 -11.98 6.72
N GLU A 32 -5.29 -12.07 6.09
CA GLU A 32 -4.02 -11.57 6.65
C GLU A 32 -3.65 -10.18 6.12
N VAL A 33 -4.55 -9.51 5.39
CA VAL A 33 -4.33 -8.15 4.89
C VAL A 33 -3.99 -7.20 6.03
N ARG A 34 -3.02 -6.30 5.79
CA ARG A 34 -2.72 -5.18 6.68
C ARG A 34 -2.81 -3.88 5.91
N CYS A 35 -3.51 -2.90 6.47
CA CYS A 35 -3.68 -1.58 5.87
C CYS A 35 -3.36 -0.50 6.89
N GLU A 36 -2.52 0.46 6.53
CA GLU A 36 -2.20 1.58 7.43
C GLU A 36 -2.15 2.91 6.68
N ALA A 37 -2.62 3.98 7.34
CA ALA A 37 -2.39 5.35 6.90
C ALA A 37 -1.10 5.86 7.55
N ILE A 38 -0.11 6.21 6.73
CA ILE A 38 1.26 6.48 7.20
C ILE A 38 1.69 7.94 7.03
N ALA A 39 1.03 8.70 6.15
CA ALA A 39 1.22 10.13 6.00
C ALA A 39 -0.01 10.77 5.34
N ALA A 40 -0.04 12.10 5.28
CA ALA A 40 -1.09 12.81 4.55
C ALA A 40 -1.07 12.40 3.05
N GLY A 41 -2.21 11.94 2.55
CA GLY A 41 -2.40 11.41 1.21
C GLY A 41 -1.70 10.09 0.93
N VAL A 42 -1.23 9.35 1.94
CA VAL A 42 -0.45 8.12 1.74
C VAL A 42 -0.87 7.01 2.71
N ILE A 43 -1.17 5.86 2.13
CA ILE A 43 -1.47 4.62 2.86
C ILE A 43 -0.59 3.50 2.30
N TYR A 44 -0.45 2.39 3.03
CA TYR A 44 0.04 1.15 2.45
C TYR A 44 -0.90 -0.01 2.73
N VAL A 45 -0.83 -1.02 1.86
CA VAL A 45 -1.51 -2.31 2.01
C VAL A 45 -0.49 -3.43 1.87
N TYR A 46 -0.53 -4.41 2.75
CA TYR A 46 0.21 -5.66 2.63
C TYR A 46 -0.74 -6.80 2.31
N THR A 47 -0.70 -7.29 1.07
CA THR A 47 -1.57 -8.37 0.56
C THR A 47 -1.04 -8.92 -0.77
N PHE A 48 -1.76 -9.83 -1.41
CA PHE A 48 -1.51 -10.25 -2.79
C PHE A 48 -2.03 -9.22 -3.79
N ILE A 49 -1.21 -8.88 -4.79
CA ILE A 49 -1.49 -7.81 -5.77
C ILE A 49 -2.85 -7.99 -6.45
N ASN A 50 -3.20 -9.22 -6.84
CA ASN A 50 -4.46 -9.54 -7.51
C ASN A 50 -5.70 -9.17 -6.66
N TYR A 51 -5.66 -9.38 -5.34
CA TYR A 51 -6.79 -9.01 -4.46
C TYR A 51 -6.89 -7.50 -4.28
N PHE A 52 -5.75 -6.81 -4.18
CA PHE A 52 -5.73 -5.36 -4.22
C PHE A 52 -6.32 -4.82 -5.53
N GLU A 53 -5.94 -5.38 -6.67
CA GLU A 53 -6.43 -4.94 -7.98
C GLU A 53 -7.95 -5.10 -8.13
N LEU A 54 -8.53 -6.19 -7.61
CA LEU A 54 -9.99 -6.37 -7.57
C LEU A 54 -10.68 -5.22 -6.85
N CYS A 55 -10.24 -4.88 -5.63
CA CYS A 55 -10.80 -3.77 -4.86
C CYS A 55 -10.52 -2.41 -5.52
N ASN A 56 -9.28 -2.16 -5.94
CA ASN A 56 -8.87 -0.92 -6.61
C ASN A 56 -9.63 -0.67 -7.92
N SER A 57 -10.11 -1.73 -8.59
CA SER A 57 -10.89 -1.61 -9.83
C SER A 57 -12.30 -1.03 -9.63
N MET A 58 -12.82 -1.07 -8.40
CA MET A 58 -14.15 -0.58 -8.07
C MET A 58 -14.24 0.93 -8.23
N LYS A 59 -15.40 1.41 -8.70
CA LYS A 59 -15.66 2.85 -8.94
C LYS A 59 -15.35 3.72 -7.72
N TYR A 60 -15.66 3.23 -6.52
CA TYR A 60 -15.36 3.91 -5.26
C TYR A 60 -13.86 4.23 -5.15
N PHE A 61 -13.01 3.20 -5.16
CA PHE A 61 -11.56 3.36 -4.98
C PHE A 61 -10.87 4.10 -6.12
N LYS A 62 -11.32 3.90 -7.38
CA LYS A 62 -10.77 4.63 -8.55
C LYS A 62 -10.84 6.16 -8.43
N THR A 63 -11.83 6.69 -7.70
CA THR A 63 -11.97 8.13 -7.49
C THR A 63 -11.11 8.68 -6.35
N LEU A 64 -10.63 7.79 -5.47
CA LEU A 64 -9.95 8.14 -4.24
C LEU A 64 -8.44 7.83 -4.29
N ILE A 65 -8.04 6.83 -5.07
CA ILE A 65 -6.66 6.40 -5.28
C ILE A 65 -6.11 7.07 -6.53
N LYS A 66 -4.99 7.78 -6.39
CA LYS A 66 -4.32 8.50 -7.50
C LYS A 66 -3.29 7.64 -8.21
N LYS A 67 -2.51 6.88 -7.44
CA LYS A 67 -1.48 5.96 -7.92
C LYS A 67 -1.08 4.98 -6.83
N PHE A 68 -0.48 3.87 -7.23
CA PHE A 68 0.15 2.93 -6.32
C PHE A 68 1.48 2.44 -6.89
N GLU A 69 2.34 1.93 -6.00
CA GLU A 69 3.59 1.27 -6.36
C GLU A 69 3.79 0.04 -5.46
N VAL A 70 4.41 -0.99 -6.01
CA VAL A 70 4.59 -2.30 -5.36
C VAL A 70 6.04 -2.49 -4.93
N PHE A 71 6.22 -2.96 -3.70
CA PHE A 71 7.49 -3.18 -3.02
C PHE A 71 7.55 -4.55 -2.36
N ASP A 72 8.77 -5.03 -2.13
CA ASP A 72 9.06 -6.34 -1.56
C ASP A 72 9.16 -6.28 -0.04
N TYR A 73 9.72 -5.20 0.49
CA TYR A 73 9.98 -5.02 1.92
C TYR A 73 9.55 -3.63 2.42
N VAL A 74 9.30 -3.55 3.73
CA VAL A 74 9.15 -2.29 4.46
C VAL A 74 10.03 -2.36 5.70
N ASP A 75 10.73 -1.26 6.00
CA ASP A 75 11.57 -1.13 7.18
C ASP A 75 11.34 0.23 7.86
N ASN A 76 11.59 0.32 9.16
CA ASN A 76 11.59 1.58 9.91
C ASN A 76 12.99 2.22 9.98
N LYS A 77 14.02 1.52 9.49
CA LYS A 77 15.38 2.01 9.34
C LYS A 77 15.74 2.19 7.88
N GLU A 78 16.67 3.10 7.65
CA GLU A 78 17.21 3.32 6.31
C GLU A 78 17.95 2.06 5.83
N PRO A 79 17.61 1.51 4.65
CA PRO A 79 18.19 0.27 4.17
C PRO A 79 19.60 0.48 3.62
N GLY A 80 20.50 -0.44 3.92
CA GLY A 80 21.89 -0.43 3.42
C GLY A 80 22.09 -1.09 2.06
N CYS A 81 21.03 -1.35 1.28
CA CYS A 81 21.17 -2.10 0.03
C CYS A 81 21.58 -1.22 -1.16
N VAL A 82 22.49 -1.72 -1.99
CA VAL A 82 23.01 -1.03 -3.18
C VAL A 82 22.19 -1.44 -4.40
N GLY A 83 21.67 -0.47 -5.15
CA GLY A 83 20.90 -0.72 -6.38
C GLY A 83 19.43 -1.12 -6.16
N CYS A 84 18.93 -1.06 -4.92
CA CYS A 84 17.50 -1.18 -4.64
C CYS A 84 16.74 0.09 -5.04
N HIS A 85 15.48 -0.06 -5.43
CA HIS A 85 14.57 1.06 -5.47
C HIS A 85 13.96 1.28 -4.07
N VAL A 86 14.22 2.46 -3.48
CA VAL A 86 13.77 2.80 -2.12
C VAL A 86 12.91 4.04 -2.14
N VAL A 87 11.73 3.98 -1.53
CA VAL A 87 10.83 5.12 -1.33
C VAL A 87 10.54 5.30 0.15
N LYS A 88 10.85 6.50 0.67
CA LYS A 88 10.48 6.89 2.04
C LYS A 88 9.08 7.48 2.07
N ALA A 89 8.23 6.99 2.96
CA ALA A 89 6.89 7.53 3.22
C ALA A 89 6.61 7.52 4.73
N GLY A 90 6.39 8.71 5.30
CA GLY A 90 6.31 8.86 6.76
C GLY A 90 7.64 8.45 7.41
N SER A 91 7.56 7.54 8.38
CA SER A 91 8.71 6.93 9.05
C SER A 91 9.21 5.63 8.41
N LEU A 92 8.59 5.17 7.32
CA LEU A 92 8.86 3.87 6.71
C LEU A 92 9.64 4.01 5.39
N TYR A 93 10.48 3.01 5.13
CA TYR A 93 11.23 2.81 3.89
C TYR A 93 10.67 1.60 3.14
N PHE A 94 10.11 1.83 1.96
CA PHE A 94 9.58 0.81 1.07
C PHE A 94 10.66 0.44 0.05
N ILE A 95 10.94 -0.85 -0.11
CA ILE A 95 12.12 -1.34 -0.82
C ILE A 95 11.68 -2.37 -1.87
N ARG A 96 12.10 -2.15 -3.11
CA ARG A 96 11.98 -3.12 -4.20
C ARG A 96 13.39 -3.51 -4.64
N THR A 97 13.70 -4.80 -4.55
CA THR A 97 14.98 -5.34 -5.03
C THR A 97 14.89 -5.51 -6.55
N SER A 98 15.93 -5.07 -7.26
CA SER A 98 16.05 -5.24 -8.71
C SER A 98 16.24 -6.71 -9.10
#